data_AF-A0A7S2K274-F1
#
_entry.id   AF-A0A7S2K274-F1
#
_cell.length_a   1.000
_cell.length_b   1.000
_cell.length_c   1.000
_cell.angle_alpha   90.00
_cell.angle_beta   90.00
_cell.angle_gamma   90.00
#
_symmetry.space_group_name_H-M   'P 1'
#
loop_
_entity.id
_entity.type
_entity.pdbx_description
1 polymer ?
#
loop_
_entity_poly.entity_id
_entity_poly.type
_entity_poly.pdbx_seq_one_letter_code
_entity_poly.pdbx_strand_id
1 'polypeptide(L)'
;AAPLAPAPAPAAASKNTKSGAKRKEKAPPAPPVRLEELLADTAFPDEMLDGSNRYHCPKCDRKVDARKSIRLAAPPPYLHVTVERYHYDLQKGERIKLNNPVSFPQHLRLRLCSGGGGAGGGGCAAQAA
;
A
#
# COMPACT_ATOMS: atom_id res chain seq x y z
N ALA A 1 -30.13 -5.63 67.35
CA ALA A 1 -30.93 -6.63 66.61
C ALA A 1 -31.77 -5.89 65.58
N ALA A 2 -31.39 -5.99 64.30
CA ALA A 2 -32.16 -5.45 63.17
C ALA A 2 -32.56 -6.65 62.28
N PRO A 3 -33.78 -6.69 61.72
CA PRO A 3 -34.27 -7.86 60.99
C PRO A 3 -33.68 -7.91 59.58
N LEU A 4 -33.24 -9.11 59.16
CA LEU A 4 -32.83 -9.42 57.79
C LEU A 4 -34.10 -9.58 56.92
N ALA A 5 -34.19 -8.84 55.82
CA ALA A 5 -35.20 -9.06 54.78
C ALA A 5 -34.77 -10.18 53.81
N PRO A 6 -35.71 -10.95 53.23
CA PRO A 6 -35.40 -12.10 52.36
C PRO A 6 -35.02 -11.70 50.93
N ALA A 7 -34.10 -12.49 50.34
CA ALA A 7 -33.66 -12.36 48.95
C ALA A 7 -34.75 -12.82 47.95
N PRO A 8 -34.91 -12.16 46.78
CA PRO A 8 -35.78 -12.66 45.72
C PRO A 8 -35.10 -13.73 44.84
N ALA A 9 -35.90 -14.72 44.45
CA ALA A 9 -35.58 -15.90 43.64
C ALA A 9 -35.23 -15.59 42.15
N PRO A 10 -34.56 -16.51 41.42
CA PRO A 10 -34.08 -16.25 40.07
C PRO A 10 -35.18 -16.28 39.00
N ALA A 11 -35.23 -15.25 38.16
CA ALA A 11 -36.08 -15.20 36.98
C ALA A 11 -35.51 -16.05 35.84
N ALA A 12 -36.43 -16.74 35.15
CA ALA A 12 -36.20 -17.84 34.25
C ALA A 12 -35.74 -17.48 32.83
N ALA A 13 -35.09 -18.47 32.21
CA ALA A 13 -35.19 -18.86 30.80
C ALA A 13 -34.77 -17.83 29.73
N SER A 14 -33.48 -17.88 29.40
CA SER A 14 -32.92 -17.36 28.15
C SER A 14 -33.43 -18.19 26.95
N LYS A 15 -34.40 -17.64 26.20
CA LYS A 15 -34.88 -18.23 24.94
C LYS A 15 -33.92 -17.91 23.80
N ASN A 16 -33.16 -18.93 23.40
CA ASN A 16 -32.37 -18.96 22.18
C ASN A 16 -33.29 -19.17 20.97
N THR A 17 -33.40 -18.18 20.08
CA THR A 17 -34.02 -18.34 18.75
C THR A 17 -33.16 -17.70 17.67
N LYS A 18 -32.25 -18.53 17.15
CA LYS A 18 -31.85 -18.69 15.74
C LYS A 18 -32.27 -17.60 14.76
N SER A 19 -31.30 -16.92 14.15
CA SER A 19 -31.37 -16.61 12.72
C SER A 19 -29.97 -16.70 12.14
N GLY A 20 -29.83 -17.57 11.12
CA GLY A 20 -28.56 -17.92 10.52
C GLY A 20 -27.87 -16.69 9.96
N ALA A 21 -26.64 -16.45 10.42
CA ALA A 21 -25.70 -15.62 9.68
C ALA A 21 -25.50 -16.29 8.32
N LYS A 22 -26.11 -15.72 7.27
CA LYS A 22 -25.73 -15.98 5.88
C LYS A 22 -24.21 -15.86 5.81
N ARG A 23 -23.53 -17.00 5.66
CA ARG A 23 -22.13 -17.05 5.27
C ARG A 23 -22.10 -16.37 3.92
N LYS A 24 -21.73 -15.08 3.87
CA LYS A 24 -21.45 -14.40 2.61
C LYS A 24 -20.38 -15.25 1.95
N GLU A 25 -20.76 -15.87 0.83
CA GLU A 25 -19.84 -16.51 -0.10
C GLU A 25 -18.70 -15.51 -0.32
N LYS A 26 -17.53 -15.82 0.24
CA LYS A 26 -16.36 -14.97 0.07
C LYS A 26 -16.08 -15.00 -1.42
N ALA A 27 -16.21 -13.84 -2.08
CA ALA A 27 -15.79 -13.67 -3.47
C ALA A 27 -14.46 -14.39 -3.70
N PRO A 28 -14.25 -15.03 -4.86
CA PRO A 28 -13.07 -15.84 -5.13
C PRO A 28 -11.84 -15.06 -4.66
N PRO A 29 -10.92 -15.70 -3.91
CA PRO A 29 -9.77 -15.01 -3.36
C PRO A 29 -9.05 -14.35 -4.53
N ALA A 30 -8.97 -13.02 -4.49
CA ALA A 30 -8.25 -12.26 -5.50
C ALA A 30 -6.86 -12.89 -5.68
N PRO A 31 -6.36 -13.01 -6.92
CA PRO A 31 -5.07 -13.63 -7.17
C PRO A 31 -4.01 -12.95 -6.30
N PRO A 32 -3.05 -13.73 -5.77
CA PRO A 32 -2.00 -13.17 -4.93
C PRO A 32 -1.21 -12.14 -5.72
N VAL A 33 -1.09 -10.95 -5.15
CA VAL A 33 -0.28 -9.90 -5.76
C VAL A 33 1.19 -10.23 -5.51
N ARG A 34 2.06 -9.96 -6.49
CA ARG A 34 3.50 -10.22 -6.37
C ARG A 34 4.20 -9.00 -5.77
N LEU A 35 5.11 -9.22 -4.83
CA LEU A 35 5.86 -8.15 -4.19
C LEU A 35 6.66 -7.33 -5.22
N GLU A 36 7.23 -7.98 -6.22
CA GLU A 36 8.05 -7.36 -7.26
C GLU A 36 7.23 -6.36 -8.10
N GLU A 37 5.98 -6.70 -8.37
CA GLU A 37 5.04 -5.87 -9.12
C GLU A 37 4.57 -4.69 -8.27
N LEU A 38 4.24 -4.94 -6.99
CA LEU A 38 3.93 -3.86 -6.03
C LEU A 38 5.07 -2.87 -5.91
N LEU A 39 6.31 -3.33 -5.80
CA LEU A 39 7.48 -2.44 -5.73
C LEU A 39 7.66 -1.62 -7.02
N ALA A 40 7.43 -2.21 -8.19
CA ALA A 40 7.50 -1.49 -9.46
C ALA A 40 6.42 -0.38 -9.55
N ASP A 41 5.20 -0.68 -9.14
CA ASP A 41 4.07 0.25 -9.29
C ASP A 41 4.07 1.34 -8.22
N THR A 42 4.47 1.02 -6.98
CA THR A 42 4.33 1.94 -5.83
C THR A 42 5.64 2.63 -5.45
N ALA A 43 6.75 1.90 -5.38
CA ALA A 43 8.02 2.44 -4.90
C ALA A 43 8.88 3.00 -6.06
N PHE A 44 8.78 2.43 -7.26
CA PHE A 44 9.57 2.83 -8.42
C PHE A 44 8.71 3.19 -9.66
N PRO A 45 7.69 4.06 -9.51
CA PRO A 45 6.83 4.41 -10.64
C PRO A 45 7.61 5.21 -11.69
N ASP A 46 7.28 4.95 -12.96
CA ASP A 46 7.64 5.80 -14.09
C ASP A 46 6.42 6.68 -14.42
N GLU A 47 6.41 7.95 -14.01
CA GLU A 47 5.32 8.91 -14.31
C GLU A 47 5.68 9.81 -15.51
N MET A 48 4.70 10.05 -16.38
CA MET A 48 4.80 11.06 -17.43
C MET A 48 4.22 12.39 -16.92
N LEU A 49 4.98 13.47 -17.09
CA LEU A 49 4.60 14.83 -16.73
C LEU A 49 4.19 15.57 -18.00
N ASP A 50 2.92 15.50 -18.35
CA ASP A 50 2.36 16.09 -19.58
C ASP A 50 1.13 17.00 -19.29
N GLY A 51 0.60 17.63 -20.35
CA GLY A 51 -0.60 18.45 -20.29
C GLY A 51 -0.48 19.63 -19.32
N SER A 52 -1.31 19.64 -18.27
CA SER A 52 -1.28 20.66 -17.22
C SER A 52 -0.17 20.44 -16.17
N ASN A 53 0.31 19.20 -16.03
CA ASN A 53 1.31 18.76 -15.06
C ASN A 53 2.74 18.67 -15.64
N ARG A 54 3.03 19.47 -16.67
CA ARG A 54 4.36 19.53 -17.31
C ARG A 54 5.44 20.02 -16.35
N TYR A 55 6.63 19.43 -16.48
CA TYR A 55 7.80 19.81 -15.71
C TYR A 55 8.31 21.19 -16.12
N HIS A 56 8.55 22.08 -15.16
CA HIS A 56 9.20 23.36 -15.44
C HIS A 56 10.72 23.17 -15.44
N CYS A 57 11.32 23.26 -16.62
CA CYS A 57 12.76 23.09 -16.79
C CYS A 57 13.49 24.42 -16.50
N PRO A 58 14.35 24.50 -15.45
CA PRO A 58 15.04 25.74 -15.10
C PRO A 58 16.08 26.17 -16.14
N LYS A 59 16.54 25.25 -17.00
CA LYS A 59 17.48 25.56 -18.09
C LYS A 59 16.79 26.21 -19.29
N CYS A 60 15.54 25.82 -19.55
CA CYS A 60 14.75 26.33 -20.67
C CYS A 60 13.77 27.43 -20.25
N ASP A 61 13.62 27.66 -18.95
CA ASP A 61 12.66 28.56 -18.32
C ASP A 61 11.22 28.39 -18.82
N ARG A 62 10.81 27.13 -19.05
CA ARG A 62 9.47 26.80 -19.57
C ARG A 62 8.99 25.41 -19.14
N LYS A 63 7.67 25.19 -19.25
CA LYS A 63 7.05 23.88 -19.04
C LYS A 63 7.26 22.96 -20.24
N VAL A 64 7.79 21.77 -20.00
CA VAL A 64 8.09 20.73 -21.00
C VAL A 64 7.53 19.39 -20.55
N ASP A 65 7.27 18.50 -21.51
CA ASP A 65 6.95 17.12 -21.19
C ASP A 65 8.21 16.42 -20.66
N ALA A 66 8.06 15.67 -19.58
CA ALA A 66 9.18 15.00 -18.95
C ALA A 66 8.77 13.68 -18.33
N ARG A 67 9.73 12.77 -18.20
CA ARG A 67 9.52 11.52 -17.47
C ARG A 67 10.20 11.59 -16.11
N LYS A 68 9.44 11.38 -15.05
CA LYS A 68 9.97 11.28 -13.69
C LYS A 68 9.92 9.83 -13.24
N SER A 69 11.04 9.36 -12.72
CA SER A 69 11.19 7.99 -12.23
C SER A 69 12.00 7.98 -10.95
N ILE A 70 11.72 7.02 -10.08
CA ILE A 70 12.49 6.79 -8.85
C ILE A 70 13.23 5.47 -9.03
N ARG A 71 14.54 5.47 -8.77
CA ARG A 71 15.42 4.31 -8.95
C ARG A 71 16.43 4.23 -7.82
N LEU A 72 16.82 3.01 -7.46
CA LEU A 72 17.88 2.78 -6.48
C LEU A 72 19.25 3.00 -7.13
N ALA A 73 20.09 3.84 -6.54
CA ALA A 73 21.47 4.00 -7.01
C ALA A 73 22.35 2.77 -6.71
N ALA A 74 22.19 2.21 -5.52
CA ALA A 74 22.90 1.03 -5.07
C ALA A 74 21.95 0.19 -4.19
N PRO A 75 22.18 -1.12 -4.07
CA PRO A 75 21.37 -1.95 -3.19
C PRO A 75 21.78 -1.69 -1.73
N PRO A 76 20.82 -1.42 -0.83
CA PRO A 76 21.14 -1.30 0.58
C PRO A 76 21.54 -2.68 1.15
N PRO A 77 22.40 -2.73 2.19
CA PRO A 77 22.74 -4.00 2.86
C PRO A 77 21.52 -4.67 3.50
N TYR A 78 20.55 -3.87 3.94
CA TYR A 78 19.28 -4.33 4.48
C TYR A 78 18.13 -3.55 3.84
N LEU A 79 17.17 -4.26 3.26
CA LEU A 79 15.96 -3.68 2.68
C LEU A 79 14.77 -3.95 3.60
N HIS A 80 14.16 -2.88 4.12
CA HIS A 80 12.90 -2.97 4.85
C HIS A 80 11.74 -2.65 3.90
N VAL A 81 10.81 -3.60 3.74
CA VAL A 81 9.60 -3.42 2.93
C VAL A 81 8.38 -3.40 3.83
N THR A 82 7.67 -2.28 3.83
CA THR A 82 6.40 -2.13 4.56
C THR A 82 5.25 -2.23 3.57
N VAL A 83 4.35 -3.19 3.76
CA VAL A 83 3.13 -3.28 2.93
C VAL A 83 2.02 -2.48 3.60
N GLU A 84 1.59 -1.40 2.94
CA GLU A 84 0.54 -0.50 3.42
C GLU A 84 -0.86 -1.11 3.25
N ARG A 85 -1.14 -2.16 4.04
CA ARG A 85 -2.41 -2.89 4.00
C ARG A 85 -3.56 -2.19 4.72
N TYR A 86 -3.35 -0.99 5.25
CA TYR A 86 -4.38 -0.26 5.95
C TYR A 86 -4.63 1.06 5.24
N HIS A 87 -5.84 1.21 4.71
CA HIS A 87 -6.26 2.45 4.07
C HIS A 87 -7.46 3.03 4.81
N TYR A 88 -7.58 4.35 4.82
CA TYR A 88 -8.72 5.02 5.43
C TYR A 88 -9.75 5.33 4.34
N ASP A 89 -10.96 4.77 4.47
CA ASP A 89 -12.06 5.08 3.56
C ASP A 89 -12.71 6.39 4.01
N LEU A 90 -12.46 7.48 3.27
CA LEU A 90 -13.01 8.80 3.57
C LEU A 90 -14.54 8.85 3.47
N GLN A 91 -15.16 7.98 2.67
CA GLN A 91 -16.63 7.96 2.52
C GLN A 91 -17.32 7.31 3.71
N LYS A 92 -16.69 6.28 4.30
CA LYS A 92 -17.23 5.54 5.45
C LYS A 92 -16.68 5.99 6.79
N GLY A 93 -15.60 6.77 6.79
CA GLY A 93 -14.91 7.20 8.00
C GLY A 93 -14.28 6.05 8.78
N GLU A 94 -13.85 4.98 8.10
CA GLU A 94 -13.31 3.79 8.76
C GLU A 94 -11.94 3.39 8.19
N ARG A 95 -11.11 2.78 9.04
CA ARG A 95 -9.83 2.19 8.63
C ARG A 95 -10.07 0.76 8.15
N ILE A 96 -9.84 0.51 6.87
CA ILE A 96 -10.03 -0.79 6.24
C ILE A 96 -8.69 -1.53 6.14
N LYS A 97 -8.71 -2.83 6.44
CA LYS A 97 -7.58 -3.75 6.22
C LYS A 97 -7.72 -4.47 4.89
N LEU A 98 -6.73 -4.32 4.02
CA LEU A 98 -6.53 -5.09 2.80
C LEU A 98 -5.99 -6.48 3.17
N ASN A 99 -6.80 -7.51 2.92
CA ASN A 99 -6.46 -8.90 3.24
C ASN A 99 -6.00 -9.69 2.01
N ASN A 100 -5.65 -9.00 0.92
CA ASN A 100 -5.16 -9.63 -0.30
C ASN A 100 -3.82 -10.34 0.00
N PRO A 101 -3.67 -11.61 -0.42
CA PRO A 101 -2.41 -12.31 -0.27
C PRO A 101 -1.33 -11.62 -1.11
N VAL A 102 -0.14 -11.46 -0.53
CA VAL A 102 1.05 -10.96 -1.23
C VAL A 102 2.06 -12.09 -1.25
N SER A 103 2.42 -12.52 -2.44
CA SER A 103 3.49 -13.49 -2.67
C SER A 103 4.82 -12.77 -2.77
N PHE A 104 5.87 -13.38 -2.20
CA PHE A 104 7.22 -12.84 -2.25
C PHE A 104 8.21 -13.96 -2.61
N PRO A 105 9.21 -13.69 -3.46
CA PRO A 105 10.23 -14.67 -3.81
C PRO A 105 11.26 -14.79 -2.69
N GLN A 106 11.97 -15.93 -2.64
CA GLN A 106 13.15 -16.10 -1.78
C GLN A 106 14.30 -15.16 -2.21
N HIS A 107 14.43 -14.89 -3.50
CA HIS A 107 15.43 -13.99 -4.07
C HIS A 107 14.73 -12.85 -4.81
N LEU A 108 14.89 -11.62 -4.31
CA LEU A 108 14.31 -10.43 -4.92
C LEU A 108 15.35 -9.72 -5.79
N ARG A 109 15.06 -9.56 -7.09
CA ARG A 109 15.90 -8.78 -8.00
C ARG A 109 15.43 -7.34 -8.07
N LEU A 110 16.28 -6.41 -7.66
CA LEU A 110 16.02 -4.97 -7.72
C LEU A 110 16.69 -4.36 -8.96
N ARG A 111 16.01 -3.44 -9.63
CA ARG A 111 16.60 -2.67 -10.73
C ARG A 111 17.31 -1.45 -10.16
N LEU A 112 18.62 -1.35 -10.40
CA LEU A 112 19.43 -0.20 -10.02
C LEU A 112 19.49 0.81 -11.19
N CYS A 113 19.59 2.10 -10.90
CA CYS A 113 20.06 3.04 -11.91
C CYS A 113 21.55 2.79 -12.10
N SER A 114 21.94 2.39 -13.32
CA SER A 114 23.33 2.17 -13.66
C SER A 114 24.08 3.51 -13.66
N GLY A 115 24.57 3.94 -12.50
CA GLY A 115 25.56 4.98 -12.38
C GLY A 115 26.96 4.37 -12.37
N GLY A 116 27.64 4.33 -13.52
CA GLY A 116 29.11 4.28 -13.52
C GLY A 116 29.78 3.22 -14.38
N GLY A 117 30.23 3.70 -15.54
CA GLY A 117 31.29 3.12 -16.37
C GLY A 117 31.76 4.15 -17.41
N GLY A 118 31.96 5.40 -17.01
CA GLY A 118 32.38 6.49 -17.88
C GLY A 118 32.31 7.85 -17.19
N ALA A 119 33.47 8.48 -16.99
CA ALA A 119 33.61 9.80 -16.41
C ALA A 119 32.88 10.86 -17.27
N GLY A 120 31.87 11.50 -16.70
CA GLY A 120 31.14 12.60 -17.30
C GLY A 120 29.95 12.96 -16.42
N GLY A 121 30.00 14.14 -15.79
CA GLY A 121 28.99 14.59 -14.85
C GLY A 121 27.58 14.55 -15.45
N GLY A 122 26.71 13.75 -14.86
CA GLY A 122 25.31 13.64 -15.22
C GLY A 122 24.53 13.17 -14.01
N GLY A 123 24.07 14.10 -13.19
CA GLY A 123 23.13 13.80 -12.12
C GLY A 123 21.87 13.12 -12.67
N CYS A 124 21.21 12.33 -11.83
CA CYS A 124 19.87 11.81 -12.06
C CYS A 124 18.88 12.98 -12.11
N ALA A 125 18.92 13.77 -13.19
CA ALA A 125 17.98 14.83 -13.48
C ALA A 125 16.88 14.26 -14.37
N ALA A 126 15.64 14.74 -14.13
CA ALA A 126 14.49 14.48 -14.96
C ALA A 126 14.89 14.55 -16.45
N GLN A 127 14.66 13.46 -17.17
CA GLN A 127 14.90 13.44 -18.61
C GLN A 127 13.72 14.17 -19.24
N ALA A 128 13.99 15.39 -19.72
CA ALA A 128 13.09 16.10 -20.62
C ALA A 128 13.04 15.31 -21.93
N ALA A 129 11.82 15.04 -22.42
CA ALA A 129 11.64 14.45 -23.75
C ALA A 129 11.99 15.47 -24.83
#